data_AF-A0A7S4QTA3-F1
#
_entry.id   AF-A0A7S4QTA3-F1
#
_cell.length_a   1.000
_cell.length_b   1.000
_cell.length_c   1.000
_cell.angle_alpha   90.00
_cell.angle_beta   90.00
_cell.angle_gamma   90.00
#
_symmetry.space_group_name_H-M   'P 1'
#
loop_
_entity.id
_entity.type
_entity.pdbx_description
1 polymer ?
#
loop_
_entity_poly.entity_id
_entity_poly.type
_entity_poly.pdbx_seq_one_letter_code
_entity_poly.pdbx_strand_id
1 'polypeptide(L)'
;MKIQKPFTFRHGEGTFDAYTKTENVGTALIHDPDKLIRWENGADIQVEYDVPDNTWDEYKELRVLTGRDFDVEGLAVINENFAIIGDELMPAIFAVNPTTGVVLSPFVRTPDIDENGEFNGKFLSTRGDKVHCSISSLEANDCMEVDSSVVDASQFRKHDPSGGYEGFSLLADGSIAAFVEKQSGDSTLGDEPGVRVYKVLPGDGTAKNPPKFDSFRGFYPFELNAGNIADVSAIPGSSNLVAVIERNGFPNGHLFPAPTMPANKLCVVDLTDLNEDMVMFNKKCILNYHQVSDPWDVDGNGIFRYAQTQVTNEQVIVVDDYCIVAGTDTNFPWTNQFDVDTTALPFGQEVTDTRFMIVCFTEPIFNLRYPLMD
;
A
#
# COMPACT_ATOMS: atom_id res chain seq x y z
N MET A 1 -3.95 -12.66 -11.96
CA MET A 1 -2.95 -13.70 -12.30
C MET A 1 -3.30 -15.00 -11.58
N LYS A 2 -3.26 -16.17 -12.23
CA LYS A 2 -3.45 -17.45 -11.55
C LYS A 2 -2.10 -18.05 -11.20
N ILE A 3 -1.69 -17.95 -9.94
CA ILE A 3 -0.44 -18.57 -9.44
C ILE A 3 -0.81 -19.94 -8.89
N GLN A 4 -0.42 -21.00 -9.59
CA GLN A 4 -0.93 -22.33 -9.30
C GLN A 4 -0.20 -23.08 -8.17
N LYS A 5 0.90 -22.52 -7.63
CA LYS A 5 1.74 -23.04 -6.53
C LYS A 5 2.81 -21.99 -6.12
N PRO A 6 3.39 -22.05 -4.91
CA PRO A 6 4.44 -21.14 -4.50
C PRO A 6 5.59 -21.17 -5.51
N PHE A 7 6.04 -19.97 -5.87
CA PHE A 7 7.25 -19.78 -6.65
C PHE A 7 8.44 -20.15 -5.78
N THR A 8 9.46 -20.71 -6.41
CA THR A 8 10.80 -20.74 -5.88
C THR A 8 11.68 -20.13 -6.94
N PHE A 9 12.36 -19.03 -6.61
CA PHE A 9 13.48 -18.57 -7.41
C PHE A 9 14.62 -19.56 -7.16
N ARG A 10 15.28 -20.00 -8.23
CA ARG A 10 16.30 -21.04 -8.22
C ARG A 10 17.60 -20.45 -8.74
N HIS A 11 18.69 -20.67 -8.01
CA HIS A 11 20.04 -20.65 -8.59
C HIS A 11 20.52 -22.11 -8.74
N GLY A 12 21.27 -22.42 -9.81
CA GLY A 12 21.98 -23.70 -9.97
C GLY A 12 21.18 -24.92 -10.48
N GLU A 13 21.83 -26.11 -10.48
CA GLU A 13 21.35 -27.39 -11.07
C GLU A 13 20.34 -28.20 -10.20
N GLY A 14 19.46 -27.57 -9.43
CA GLY A 14 18.38 -28.25 -8.69
C GLY A 14 17.43 -29.17 -9.51
N THR A 15 16.74 -30.09 -8.84
CA THR A 15 15.93 -31.17 -9.46
C THR A 15 14.41 -30.92 -9.45
N PHE A 16 13.95 -29.70 -9.19
CA PHE A 16 12.53 -29.34 -9.26
C PHE A 16 12.17 -28.83 -10.66
N ASP A 17 11.01 -29.21 -11.21
CA ASP A 17 10.60 -28.73 -12.53
C ASP A 17 10.38 -27.20 -12.51
N ALA A 18 10.68 -26.52 -13.62
CA ALA A 18 10.39 -25.10 -13.77
C ALA A 18 8.87 -24.90 -13.94
N TYR A 19 8.25 -24.22 -12.97
CA TYR A 19 6.79 -23.99 -12.94
C TYR A 19 6.45 -22.51 -13.12
N THR A 20 6.79 -21.92 -14.27
CA THR A 20 6.63 -20.47 -14.56
C THR A 20 5.44 -20.14 -15.47
N LYS A 21 4.41 -20.99 -15.56
CA LYS A 21 3.24 -20.68 -16.39
C LYS A 21 2.33 -19.68 -15.67
N THR A 22 2.57 -18.40 -15.93
CA THR A 22 1.61 -17.33 -15.66
C THR A 22 0.71 -17.16 -16.88
N GLU A 23 -0.60 -17.11 -16.65
CA GLU A 23 -1.58 -16.73 -17.67
C GLU A 23 -2.12 -15.35 -17.31
N ASN A 24 -2.02 -14.41 -18.25
CA ASN A 24 -2.75 -13.14 -18.14
C ASN A 24 -4.23 -13.47 -18.38
N VAL A 25 -5.05 -13.27 -17.34
CA VAL A 25 -6.49 -13.57 -17.35
C VAL A 25 -7.34 -12.38 -17.80
N GLY A 26 -6.70 -11.28 -18.19
CA GLY A 26 -7.31 -10.01 -18.54
C GLY A 26 -6.77 -8.86 -17.67
N THR A 27 -7.07 -7.65 -18.11
CA THR A 27 -6.84 -6.40 -17.39
C THR A 27 -8.20 -5.76 -17.13
N ALA A 28 -8.45 -5.39 -15.88
CA ALA A 28 -9.58 -4.54 -15.51
C ALA A 28 -9.04 -3.13 -15.25
N LEU A 29 -9.47 -2.16 -16.05
CA LEU A 29 -9.16 -0.75 -15.82
C LEU A 29 -10.19 -0.21 -14.83
N ILE A 30 -9.76 0.55 -13.82
CA ILE A 30 -10.72 1.21 -12.94
C ILE A 30 -11.49 2.24 -13.78
N HIS A 31 -12.82 2.24 -13.75
CA HIS A 31 -13.62 3.14 -14.57
C HIS A 31 -14.97 3.47 -13.92
N ASP A 32 -15.51 4.67 -14.21
CA ASP A 32 -16.69 5.22 -13.54
C ASP A 32 -17.83 5.53 -14.54
N PRO A 33 -18.46 4.50 -15.14
CA PRO A 33 -19.49 4.69 -16.16
C PRO A 33 -20.78 5.32 -15.59
N ASP A 34 -21.01 5.15 -14.28
CA ASP A 34 -22.18 5.65 -13.56
C ASP A 34 -21.98 7.06 -12.97
N LYS A 35 -20.82 7.70 -13.20
CA LYS A 35 -20.49 9.05 -12.73
C LYS A 35 -20.63 9.21 -11.22
N LEU A 36 -20.19 8.20 -10.47
CA LEU A 36 -20.20 8.21 -9.01
C LEU A 36 -19.08 9.08 -8.44
N ILE A 37 -17.99 9.21 -9.20
CA ILE A 37 -16.94 10.21 -8.97
C ILE A 37 -17.40 11.51 -9.65
N ARG A 38 -17.77 12.49 -8.84
CA ARG A 38 -18.51 13.69 -9.30
C ARG A 38 -17.66 14.80 -9.91
N TRP A 39 -16.34 14.66 -9.91
CA TRP A 39 -15.43 15.61 -10.52
C TRP A 39 -14.98 15.11 -11.90
N GLU A 40 -14.52 16.03 -12.75
CA GLU A 40 -14.00 15.69 -14.06
C GLU A 40 -12.67 14.94 -13.95
N ASN A 41 -12.65 13.68 -14.40
CA ASN A 41 -11.43 12.85 -14.39
C ASN A 41 -10.58 13.08 -15.66
N GLY A 42 -9.39 12.48 -15.73
CA GLY A 42 -8.46 12.59 -16.85
C GLY A 42 -9.07 12.20 -18.20
N ALA A 43 -10.02 11.26 -18.22
CA ALA A 43 -10.77 10.91 -19.41
C ALA A 43 -11.79 12.00 -19.81
N ASP A 44 -12.42 12.69 -18.86
CA ASP A 44 -13.39 13.76 -19.11
C ASP A 44 -12.75 15.03 -19.69
N ILE A 45 -11.62 15.44 -19.13
CA ILE A 45 -10.90 16.68 -19.51
C ILE A 45 -9.95 16.48 -20.70
N GLN A 46 -9.92 15.27 -21.28
CA GLN A 46 -9.13 14.93 -22.47
C GLN A 46 -7.66 15.32 -22.34
N VAL A 47 -7.02 14.96 -21.22
CA VAL A 47 -5.55 15.06 -21.17
C VAL A 47 -5.03 14.08 -22.20
N GLU A 48 -4.59 14.61 -23.34
CA GLU A 48 -4.01 13.81 -24.41
C GLU A 48 -2.73 13.20 -23.86
N TYR A 49 -2.77 11.90 -23.54
CA TYR A 49 -1.56 11.16 -23.18
C TYR A 49 -0.56 11.30 -24.32
N ASP A 50 0.75 11.29 -24.02
CA ASP A 50 1.81 11.49 -25.02
C ASP A 50 1.72 10.52 -26.23
N VAL A 51 0.97 9.42 -26.11
CA VAL A 51 0.63 8.53 -27.23
C VAL A 51 -0.84 8.09 -27.15
N PRO A 52 -1.81 8.86 -27.67
CA PRO A 52 -3.17 8.39 -27.83
C PRO A 52 -3.18 7.36 -28.95
N ASP A 53 -3.64 6.15 -28.65
CA ASP A 53 -3.91 5.14 -29.68
C ASP A 53 -5.41 5.09 -30.02
N ASN A 54 -5.82 4.11 -30.81
CA ASN A 54 -7.20 3.93 -31.21
C ASN A 54 -8.15 3.49 -30.07
N THR A 55 -7.67 3.29 -28.84
CA THR A 55 -8.48 2.93 -27.67
C THR A 55 -8.93 4.16 -26.86
N TRP A 56 -8.44 5.36 -27.18
CA TRP A 56 -8.75 6.56 -26.41
C TRP A 56 -10.24 6.92 -26.37
N ASP A 57 -10.96 6.74 -27.49
CA ASP A 57 -12.41 6.97 -27.53
C ASP A 57 -13.17 6.01 -26.61
N GLU A 58 -12.73 4.75 -26.51
CA GLU A 58 -13.29 3.76 -25.59
C GLU A 58 -13.04 4.14 -24.12
N TYR A 59 -11.83 4.59 -23.78
CA TYR A 59 -11.51 5.03 -22.41
C TYR A 59 -12.34 6.22 -21.96
N LYS A 60 -12.63 7.14 -22.87
CA LYS A 60 -13.56 8.27 -22.62
C LYS A 60 -14.98 7.78 -22.40
N GLU A 61 -15.49 6.88 -23.25
CA GLU A 61 -16.83 6.32 -23.11
C GLU A 61 -17.00 5.57 -21.78
N LEU A 62 -15.98 4.84 -21.33
CA LEU A 62 -15.97 4.11 -20.07
C LEU A 62 -15.70 4.98 -18.84
N ARG A 63 -15.25 6.22 -19.02
CA ARG A 63 -14.72 7.11 -17.97
C ARG A 63 -13.63 6.41 -17.15
N VAL A 64 -12.59 5.92 -17.83
CA VAL A 64 -11.44 5.29 -17.17
C VAL A 64 -10.78 6.27 -16.20
N LEU A 65 -10.47 5.76 -15.00
CA LEU A 65 -9.72 6.43 -13.96
C LEU A 65 -8.25 6.04 -14.09
N THR A 66 -7.37 7.03 -14.02
CA THR A 66 -5.96 6.90 -14.38
C THR A 66 -5.06 7.34 -13.24
N GLY A 67 -3.74 7.11 -13.35
CA GLY A 67 -2.76 7.63 -12.38
C GLY A 67 -2.74 9.16 -12.25
N ARG A 68 -3.44 9.88 -13.15
CA ARG A 68 -3.71 11.30 -12.98
C ARG A 68 -4.73 11.56 -11.87
N ASP A 69 -5.73 10.68 -11.78
CA ASP A 69 -6.95 10.84 -10.99
C ASP A 69 -6.78 10.31 -9.56
N PHE A 70 -6.09 9.19 -9.45
CA PHE A 70 -5.87 8.46 -8.21
C PHE A 70 -4.48 7.85 -8.21
N ASP A 71 -3.90 7.75 -7.02
CA ASP A 71 -2.71 6.98 -6.72
C ASP A 71 -3.13 5.94 -5.68
N VAL A 72 -3.53 4.77 -6.19
CA VAL A 72 -4.19 3.75 -5.38
C VAL A 72 -3.15 2.95 -4.64
N GLU A 73 -3.13 3.11 -3.32
CA GLU A 73 -2.18 2.46 -2.42
C GLU A 73 -2.88 1.61 -1.32
N GLY A 74 -4.21 1.58 -1.33
CA GLY A 74 -5.01 0.70 -0.47
C GLY A 74 -5.94 -0.19 -1.27
N LEU A 75 -5.89 -1.52 -1.08
CA LEU A 75 -6.86 -2.45 -1.64
C LEU A 75 -7.29 -3.53 -0.63
N ALA A 76 -8.57 -3.54 -0.26
CA ALA A 76 -9.19 -4.63 0.49
C ALA A 76 -10.21 -5.39 -0.38
N VAL A 77 -9.83 -6.57 -0.86
CA VAL A 77 -10.73 -7.43 -1.63
C VAL A 77 -11.67 -8.19 -0.70
N ILE A 78 -12.97 -7.92 -0.80
CA ILE A 78 -14.00 -8.57 0.02
C ILE A 78 -14.49 -9.85 -0.65
N ASN A 79 -14.70 -9.78 -1.97
CA ASN A 79 -15.01 -10.92 -2.83
C ASN A 79 -14.70 -10.56 -4.29
N GLU A 80 -14.97 -11.50 -5.21
CA GLU A 80 -14.72 -11.36 -6.66
C GLU A 80 -15.35 -10.10 -7.30
N ASN A 81 -16.43 -9.57 -6.73
CA ASN A 81 -17.18 -8.46 -7.31
C ASN A 81 -17.20 -7.21 -6.43
N PHE A 82 -16.45 -7.21 -5.33
CA PHE A 82 -16.47 -6.11 -4.37
C PHE A 82 -15.13 -5.97 -3.64
N ALA A 83 -14.53 -4.79 -3.77
CA ALA A 83 -13.34 -4.38 -3.05
C ALA A 83 -13.46 -2.91 -2.63
N ILE A 84 -12.72 -2.53 -1.60
CA ILE A 84 -12.55 -1.13 -1.20
C ILE A 84 -11.14 -0.68 -1.59
N ILE A 85 -11.07 0.51 -2.18
CA ILE A 85 -9.84 1.21 -2.52
C ILE A 85 -9.60 2.35 -1.52
N GLY A 86 -8.34 2.55 -1.15
CA GLY A 86 -7.82 3.77 -0.52
C GLY A 86 -6.84 4.47 -1.45
N ASP A 87 -6.86 5.79 -1.45
CA ASP A 87 -6.04 6.63 -2.31
C ASP A 87 -4.98 7.44 -1.51
N GLU A 88 -3.80 7.61 -2.09
CA GLU A 88 -2.65 8.31 -1.50
C GLU A 88 -2.72 9.83 -1.71
N LEU A 89 -3.06 10.27 -2.92
CA LEU A 89 -3.08 11.70 -3.25
C LEU A 89 -4.30 12.41 -2.65
N MET A 90 -5.39 11.71 -2.40
CA MET A 90 -6.60 12.21 -1.78
C MET A 90 -7.01 11.21 -0.70
N PRO A 91 -6.84 11.51 0.60
CA PRO A 91 -7.18 10.58 1.67
C PRO A 91 -8.70 10.33 1.65
N ALA A 92 -9.08 9.25 0.97
CA ALA A 92 -10.45 8.88 0.69
C ALA A 92 -10.55 7.40 0.35
N ILE A 93 -11.76 6.88 0.50
CA ILE A 93 -12.08 5.48 0.20
C ILE A 93 -13.29 5.36 -0.71
N PHE A 94 -13.30 4.35 -1.57
CA PHE A 94 -14.46 4.04 -2.43
C PHE A 94 -14.52 2.56 -2.78
N ALA A 95 -15.70 2.11 -3.21
CA ALA A 95 -15.93 0.73 -3.62
C ALA A 95 -15.71 0.54 -5.12
N VAL A 96 -15.15 -0.60 -5.50
CA VAL A 96 -15.02 -1.05 -6.89
C VAL A 96 -15.40 -2.52 -7.03
N ASN A 97 -15.76 -2.93 -8.25
CA ASN A 97 -15.78 -4.33 -8.63
C ASN A 97 -14.38 -4.71 -9.16
N PRO A 98 -13.58 -5.51 -8.45
CA PRO A 98 -12.19 -5.78 -8.84
C PRO A 98 -12.06 -6.67 -10.09
N THR A 99 -13.12 -7.38 -10.48
CA THR A 99 -13.13 -8.20 -11.71
C THR A 99 -13.36 -7.35 -12.97
N THR A 100 -14.15 -6.28 -12.86
CA THR A 100 -14.54 -5.43 -14.01
C THR A 100 -13.88 -4.06 -13.99
N GLY A 101 -13.44 -3.58 -12.82
CA GLY A 101 -12.92 -2.23 -12.60
C GLY A 101 -13.99 -1.16 -12.40
N VAL A 102 -15.29 -1.51 -12.48
CA VAL A 102 -16.39 -0.55 -12.30
C VAL A 102 -16.38 0.03 -10.88
N VAL A 103 -16.39 1.36 -10.77
CA VAL A 103 -16.64 2.08 -9.52
C VAL A 103 -18.07 1.79 -9.05
N LEU A 104 -18.21 1.34 -7.81
CA LEU A 104 -19.48 0.99 -7.20
C LEU A 104 -20.01 2.07 -6.26
N SER A 105 -19.19 3.02 -5.80
CA SER A 105 -19.66 4.08 -4.90
C SER A 105 -18.98 5.42 -5.15
N PRO A 106 -19.58 6.53 -4.69
CA PRO A 106 -18.84 7.77 -4.48
C PRO A 106 -17.70 7.55 -3.47
N PHE A 107 -16.70 8.42 -3.51
CA PHE A 107 -15.66 8.44 -2.48
C PHE A 107 -16.17 9.01 -1.16
N VAL A 108 -15.55 8.57 -0.08
CA VAL A 108 -15.74 9.06 1.28
C VAL A 108 -14.42 9.59 1.76
N ARG A 109 -14.36 10.89 2.08
CA ARG A 109 -13.16 11.55 2.58
C ARG A 109 -12.81 11.04 3.97
N THR A 110 -11.52 10.91 4.24
CA THR A 110 -11.01 10.47 5.54
C THR A 110 -11.29 11.54 6.59
N PRO A 111 -12.00 11.21 7.68
CA PRO A 111 -12.29 12.15 8.76
C PRO A 111 -11.02 12.52 9.51
N ASP A 112 -10.81 13.80 9.76
CA ASP A 112 -9.84 14.24 10.76
C ASP A 112 -10.40 14.05 12.17
N ILE A 113 -9.51 13.90 13.13
CA ILE A 113 -9.84 13.56 14.52
C ILE A 113 -9.41 14.65 15.49
N ASP A 114 -10.07 14.70 16.64
CA ASP A 114 -9.61 15.44 17.82
C ASP A 114 -8.67 14.59 18.69
N GLU A 115 -8.27 15.15 19.84
CA GLU A 115 -7.40 14.49 20.82
C GLU A 115 -7.97 13.19 21.42
N ASN A 116 -9.28 12.94 21.27
CA ASN A 116 -9.95 11.74 21.75
C ASN A 116 -10.21 10.73 20.62
N GLY A 117 -9.75 11.01 19.40
CA GLY A 117 -9.98 10.15 18.24
C GLY A 117 -11.35 10.33 17.57
N GLU A 118 -12.11 11.37 17.95
CA GLU A 118 -13.45 11.64 17.44
C GLU A 118 -13.43 12.62 16.27
N PHE A 119 -14.38 12.49 15.33
CA PHE A 119 -14.45 13.38 14.16
C PHE A 119 -14.60 14.84 14.58
N ASN A 120 -13.66 15.68 14.16
CA ASN A 120 -13.61 17.09 14.60
C ASN A 120 -14.33 18.07 13.66
N GLY A 121 -15.06 17.57 12.66
CA GLY A 121 -15.75 18.37 11.66
C GLY A 121 -14.94 18.69 10.40
N LYS A 122 -13.70 18.21 10.29
CA LYS A 122 -12.82 18.40 9.13
C LYS A 122 -12.42 17.08 8.50
N PHE A 123 -12.07 17.11 7.22
CA PHE A 123 -11.52 15.97 6.50
C PHE A 123 -10.05 16.17 6.17
N LEU A 124 -9.29 15.09 6.05
CA LEU A 124 -7.93 15.15 5.56
C LEU A 124 -7.92 15.48 4.05
N SER A 125 -6.92 16.26 3.65
CA SER A 125 -6.64 16.60 2.26
C SER A 125 -5.15 16.80 2.11
N THR A 126 -4.57 16.35 0.99
CA THR A 126 -3.18 16.64 0.66
C THR A 126 -3.10 17.83 -0.30
N ARG A 127 -1.88 18.20 -0.70
CA ARG A 127 -1.64 19.08 -1.84
C ARG A 127 -1.77 18.36 -3.19
N GLY A 128 -1.71 17.04 -3.23
CA GLY A 128 -1.99 16.21 -4.40
C GLY A 128 -3.48 16.07 -4.72
N ASP A 129 -4.37 16.59 -3.89
CA ASP A 129 -5.81 16.56 -4.11
C ASP A 129 -6.24 17.48 -5.26
N LYS A 130 -6.23 16.92 -6.48
CA LYS A 130 -6.55 17.61 -7.72
C LYS A 130 -8.05 17.90 -7.90
N VAL A 131 -8.92 17.40 -7.03
CA VAL A 131 -10.37 17.68 -7.08
C VAL A 131 -10.66 19.17 -6.92
N HIS A 132 -9.73 19.93 -6.33
CA HIS A 132 -9.87 21.36 -6.12
C HIS A 132 -9.35 22.23 -7.28
N CYS A 133 -8.80 21.63 -8.33
CA CYS A 133 -8.26 22.35 -9.47
C CYS A 133 -9.37 22.92 -10.37
N SER A 134 -9.05 24.01 -11.09
CA SER A 134 -9.92 24.47 -12.20
C SER A 134 -9.78 23.53 -13.40
N ILE A 135 -10.85 23.36 -14.18
CA ILE A 135 -10.83 22.56 -15.43
C ILE A 135 -9.69 23.03 -16.36
N SER A 136 -9.54 24.35 -16.55
CA SER A 136 -8.46 24.89 -17.40
C SER A 136 -7.06 24.53 -16.91
N SER A 137 -6.85 24.49 -15.59
CA SER A 137 -5.55 24.10 -15.01
C SER A 137 -5.29 22.60 -15.16
N LEU A 138 -6.34 21.79 -15.10
CA LEU A 138 -6.24 20.37 -15.35
C LEU A 138 -5.94 20.08 -16.84
N GLU A 139 -6.63 20.72 -17.78
CA GLU A 139 -6.40 20.58 -19.23
C GLU A 139 -4.97 20.98 -19.62
N ALA A 140 -4.42 22.03 -19.00
CA ALA A 140 -3.05 22.48 -19.26
C ALA A 140 -1.96 21.62 -18.57
N ASN A 141 -2.35 20.64 -17.76
CA ASN A 141 -1.46 19.89 -16.86
C ASN A 141 -0.67 20.79 -15.88
N ASP A 142 -1.21 21.96 -15.55
CA ASP A 142 -0.58 22.93 -14.65
C ASP A 142 -0.92 22.68 -13.17
N CYS A 143 -1.93 21.84 -12.89
CA CYS A 143 -2.38 21.54 -11.54
C CYS A 143 -1.79 20.23 -11.01
N MET A 144 -0.47 20.22 -10.78
CA MET A 144 0.22 19.09 -10.16
C MET A 144 0.06 19.07 -8.64
N GLU A 145 -0.11 20.25 -8.03
CA GLU A 145 -0.40 20.44 -6.62
C GLU A 145 -1.39 21.60 -6.45
N VAL A 146 -2.21 21.57 -5.39
CA VAL A 146 -3.09 22.68 -5.01
C VAL A 146 -2.46 23.61 -3.97
N ASP A 147 -2.93 24.85 -3.95
CA ASP A 147 -2.51 25.87 -2.99
C ASP A 147 -2.80 25.43 -1.55
N SER A 148 -1.88 25.71 -0.62
CA SER A 148 -2.05 25.36 0.80
C SER A 148 -3.36 25.91 1.37
N SER A 149 -3.79 27.11 0.94
CA SER A 149 -5.02 27.75 1.41
C SER A 149 -6.30 26.96 1.10
N VAL A 150 -6.31 26.17 0.03
CA VAL A 150 -7.40 25.28 -0.34
C VAL A 150 -7.48 24.12 0.65
N VAL A 151 -6.31 23.56 0.98
CA VAL A 151 -6.18 22.47 1.94
C VAL A 151 -6.43 22.94 3.39
N ASP A 152 -6.10 24.20 3.69
CA ASP A 152 -6.28 24.84 5.00
C ASP A 152 -7.71 25.40 5.20
N ALA A 153 -8.64 25.18 4.25
CA ALA A 153 -10.01 25.66 4.35
C ALA A 153 -10.77 25.03 5.54
N SER A 154 -11.84 25.68 6.03
CA SER A 154 -12.50 25.31 7.29
C SER A 154 -12.99 23.86 7.39
N GLN A 155 -13.25 23.20 6.26
CA GLN A 155 -13.71 21.81 6.18
C GLN A 155 -12.58 20.80 5.93
N PHE A 156 -11.36 21.27 5.71
CA PHE A 156 -10.18 20.45 5.42
C PHE A 156 -9.08 20.69 6.45
N ARG A 157 -8.28 19.66 6.69
CA ARG A 157 -7.01 19.75 7.38
C ARG A 157 -5.94 19.31 6.40
N LYS A 158 -4.90 20.14 6.32
CA LYS A 158 -3.71 19.83 5.56
C LYS A 158 -3.02 18.60 6.09
N HIS A 159 -2.69 17.74 5.14
CA HIS A 159 -1.88 16.55 5.28
C HIS A 159 -0.74 16.56 4.25
N ASP A 160 0.25 15.69 4.42
CA ASP A 160 1.43 15.58 3.56
C ASP A 160 1.06 15.44 2.07
N PRO A 161 1.81 16.05 1.11
CA PRO A 161 1.58 15.88 -0.34
C PRO A 161 1.35 14.45 -0.84
N SER A 162 2.06 13.46 -0.26
CA SER A 162 1.86 12.01 -0.42
C SER A 162 1.55 11.47 0.97
N GLY A 163 0.28 11.50 1.36
CA GLY A 163 -0.13 11.30 2.75
C GLY A 163 -1.41 10.49 2.92
N GLY A 164 -1.98 9.97 1.84
CA GLY A 164 -3.23 9.21 1.90
C GLY A 164 -2.99 7.82 2.47
N TYR A 165 -3.49 6.79 1.80
CA TYR A 165 -3.37 5.43 2.34
C TYR A 165 -2.11 4.72 1.88
N GLU A 166 -1.55 3.85 2.73
CA GLU A 166 -0.33 3.06 2.45
C GLU A 166 -0.53 1.58 2.88
N GLY A 167 -1.78 1.16 3.01
CA GLY A 167 -2.08 -0.18 3.48
C GLY A 167 -3.51 -0.37 3.92
N PHE A 168 -4.16 -1.38 3.32
CA PHE A 168 -5.51 -1.83 3.63
C PHE A 168 -5.49 -3.30 3.96
N SER A 169 -6.16 -3.67 5.04
CA SER A 169 -6.33 -5.07 5.35
C SER A 169 -7.74 -5.41 5.78
N LEU A 170 -8.33 -6.39 5.09
CA LEU A 170 -9.60 -7.00 5.49
C LEU A 170 -9.37 -7.92 6.69
N LEU A 171 -10.03 -7.58 7.80
CA LEU A 171 -10.00 -8.33 9.05
C LEU A 171 -11.07 -9.42 9.06
N ALA A 172 -10.92 -10.41 9.96
CA ALA A 172 -11.85 -11.54 10.05
C ALA A 172 -13.28 -11.15 10.48
N ASP A 173 -13.47 -9.98 11.08
CA ASP A 173 -14.80 -9.44 11.39
C ASP A 173 -15.47 -8.75 10.19
N GLY A 174 -14.81 -8.71 9.02
CA GLY A 174 -15.28 -8.06 7.80
C GLY A 174 -15.06 -6.54 7.78
N SER A 175 -14.46 -5.96 8.82
CA SER A 175 -13.99 -4.57 8.77
C SER A 175 -12.61 -4.49 8.13
N ILE A 176 -12.23 -3.29 7.71
CA ILE A 176 -10.92 -2.99 7.14
C ILE A 176 -10.13 -2.17 8.14
N ALA A 177 -8.86 -2.54 8.36
CA ALA A 177 -7.87 -1.66 8.97
C ALA A 177 -7.23 -0.82 7.86
N ALA A 178 -7.45 0.49 7.90
CA ALA A 178 -6.97 1.43 6.89
C ALA A 178 -5.91 2.35 7.51
N PHE A 179 -4.67 2.26 7.04
CA PHE A 179 -3.54 3.00 7.58
C PHE A 179 -3.27 4.24 6.72
N VAL A 180 -3.40 5.42 7.33
CA VAL A 180 -3.15 6.70 6.66
C VAL A 180 -1.69 7.08 6.85
N GLU A 181 -0.95 7.20 5.77
CA GLU A 181 0.45 7.57 5.78
C GLU A 181 0.68 8.83 6.61
N LYS A 182 1.79 8.81 7.34
CA LYS A 182 2.39 10.01 7.88
C LYS A 182 3.87 9.91 7.58
N GLN A 183 4.42 10.89 6.88
CA GLN A 183 5.86 10.95 6.65
C GLN A 183 6.61 11.50 7.86
N SER A 184 7.84 11.03 8.06
CA SER A 184 8.74 11.59 9.07
C SER A 184 8.99 13.09 8.79
N GLY A 185 8.70 13.94 9.77
CA GLY A 185 8.83 15.40 9.63
C GLY A 185 7.55 16.11 9.16
N ASP A 186 6.44 15.39 8.99
CA ASP A 186 5.13 16.00 8.76
C ASP A 186 4.75 16.93 9.94
N SER A 187 4.84 18.23 9.67
CA SER A 187 4.47 19.30 10.60
C SER A 187 2.97 19.61 10.63
N THR A 188 2.18 19.00 9.73
CA THR A 188 0.76 19.34 9.51
C THR A 188 -0.20 18.48 10.33
N LEU A 189 0.11 17.19 10.51
CA LEU A 189 -0.48 16.36 11.56
C LEU A 189 0.24 16.48 12.92
N GLY A 190 1.28 17.32 13.01
CA GLY A 190 1.94 17.70 14.25
C GLY A 190 2.70 16.56 14.94
N ASP A 191 2.76 16.62 16.26
CA ASP A 191 3.50 15.67 17.12
C ASP A 191 2.76 14.32 17.31
N GLU A 192 1.81 13.97 16.42
CA GLU A 192 1.11 12.68 16.50
C GLU A 192 2.12 11.51 16.56
N PRO A 193 1.92 10.55 17.47
CA PRO A 193 2.94 9.56 17.85
C PRO A 193 3.16 8.45 16.81
N GLY A 194 2.39 8.45 15.72
CA GLY A 194 2.46 7.43 14.69
C GLY A 194 1.46 7.63 13.55
N VAL A 195 1.33 6.60 12.71
CA VAL A 195 0.37 6.51 11.61
C VAL A 195 -1.04 6.34 12.17
N ARG A 196 -2.02 7.04 11.61
CA ARG A 196 -3.42 6.88 12.00
C ARG A 196 -3.98 5.59 11.42
N VAL A 197 -4.64 4.80 12.24
CA VAL A 197 -5.36 3.61 11.79
C VAL A 197 -6.85 3.80 11.97
N TYR A 198 -7.62 3.63 10.90
CA TYR A 198 -9.08 3.71 10.93
C TYR A 198 -9.69 2.32 10.78
N LYS A 199 -10.83 2.13 11.44
CA LYS A 199 -11.75 1.03 11.15
C LYS A 199 -12.71 1.48 10.06
N VAL A 200 -12.72 0.76 8.94
CA VAL A 200 -13.64 1.01 7.84
C VAL A 200 -14.62 -0.16 7.72
N LEU A 201 -15.91 0.16 7.61
CA LEU A 201 -16.93 -0.80 7.20
C LEU A 201 -17.06 -0.75 5.69
N PRO A 202 -16.83 -1.86 4.97
CA PRO A 202 -16.87 -1.83 3.51
C PRO A 202 -18.27 -1.53 2.97
N GLY A 203 -19.33 -1.90 3.69
CA GLY A 203 -20.71 -1.86 3.19
C GLY A 203 -21.13 -3.21 2.63
N ASP A 204 -22.14 -3.22 1.75
CA ASP A 204 -22.74 -4.45 1.20
C ASP A 204 -22.39 -4.72 -0.28
N GLY A 205 -21.52 -3.89 -0.88
CA GLY A 205 -21.11 -4.00 -2.27
C GLY A 205 -22.21 -3.66 -3.28
N THR A 206 -23.36 -3.13 -2.83
CA THR A 206 -24.40 -2.66 -3.74
C THR A 206 -24.00 -1.31 -4.35
N ALA A 207 -24.32 -1.14 -5.64
CA ALA A 207 -24.01 0.10 -6.34
C ALA A 207 -24.62 1.31 -5.61
N LYS A 208 -23.84 2.38 -5.55
CA LYS A 208 -24.13 3.67 -4.91
C LYS A 208 -24.20 3.63 -3.38
N ASN A 209 -23.83 2.52 -2.74
CA ASN A 209 -23.70 2.42 -1.30
C ASN A 209 -22.21 2.52 -0.88
N PRO A 210 -21.77 3.67 -0.33
CA PRO A 210 -20.35 3.87 -0.04
C PRO A 210 -19.89 3.14 1.23
N PRO A 211 -18.59 2.84 1.33
CA PRO A 211 -17.98 2.41 2.59
C PRO A 211 -18.09 3.51 3.65
N LYS A 212 -17.82 3.17 4.91
CA LYS A 212 -17.94 4.11 6.04
C LYS A 212 -16.75 4.01 6.97
N PHE A 213 -16.25 5.15 7.43
CA PHE A 213 -15.38 5.21 8.59
C PHE A 213 -16.22 4.92 9.84
N ASP A 214 -15.92 3.81 10.52
CA ASP A 214 -16.60 3.39 11.75
C ASP A 214 -16.03 4.15 12.95
N SER A 215 -14.72 4.10 13.11
CA SER A 215 -14.00 4.70 14.23
C SER A 215 -12.52 4.88 13.92
N PHE A 216 -11.86 5.77 14.65
CA PHE A 216 -10.41 5.73 14.81
C PHE A 216 -10.03 4.51 15.67
N ARG A 217 -8.97 3.79 15.30
CA ARG A 217 -8.45 2.63 16.06
C ARG A 217 -7.25 2.98 16.94
N GLY A 218 -6.56 4.08 16.65
CA GLY A 218 -5.34 4.46 17.35
C GLY A 218 -4.18 4.75 16.40
N PHE A 219 -3.04 5.04 17.01
CA PHE A 219 -1.79 5.32 16.31
C PHE A 219 -0.90 4.08 16.26
N TYR A 220 -0.42 3.76 15.07
CA TYR A 220 0.65 2.79 14.86
C TYR A 220 2.01 3.47 15.03
N PRO A 221 2.80 3.14 16.07
CA PRO A 221 4.11 3.76 16.27
C PRO A 221 5.18 3.12 15.39
N PHE A 222 6.16 3.90 14.95
CA PHE A 222 7.32 3.40 14.22
C PHE A 222 8.41 2.83 15.14
N GLU A 223 9.18 1.84 14.65
CA GLU A 223 10.45 1.49 15.27
C GLU A 223 11.45 2.64 15.17
N LEU A 224 12.53 2.59 15.96
CA LEU A 224 13.62 3.55 15.87
C LEU A 224 14.14 3.64 14.41
N ASN A 225 14.11 4.85 13.84
CA ASN A 225 14.52 5.20 12.48
C ASN A 225 13.61 4.72 11.34
N ALA A 226 12.47 4.09 11.63
CA ALA A 226 11.40 3.94 10.63
C ALA A 226 10.63 5.26 10.50
N GLY A 227 10.16 5.54 9.29
CA GLY A 227 9.50 6.82 8.98
C GLY A 227 8.14 6.65 8.33
N ASN A 228 7.95 5.58 7.55
CA ASN A 228 6.74 5.31 6.79
C ASN A 228 6.38 3.82 6.91
N ILE A 229 5.14 3.48 6.57
CA ILE A 229 4.74 2.08 6.31
C ILE A 229 4.72 1.84 4.80
N ALA A 230 4.56 0.58 4.39
CA ALA A 230 4.46 0.23 2.97
C ALA A 230 3.23 -0.62 2.62
N ASP A 231 2.84 -1.55 3.51
CA ASP A 231 1.59 -2.30 3.37
C ASP A 231 1.24 -2.98 4.71
N VAL A 232 0.01 -3.49 4.80
CA VAL A 232 -0.53 -4.23 5.94
C VAL A 232 -1.31 -5.46 5.50
N SER A 233 -1.08 -6.59 6.17
CA SER A 233 -1.86 -7.82 6.01
C SER A 233 -2.47 -8.25 7.32
N ALA A 234 -3.72 -8.71 7.29
CA ALA A 234 -4.34 -9.36 8.45
C ALA A 234 -3.65 -10.68 8.70
N ILE A 235 -3.54 -11.05 9.98
CA ILE A 235 -3.30 -12.44 10.33
C ILE A 235 -4.60 -13.21 10.08
N PRO A 236 -4.60 -14.29 9.25
CA PRO A 236 -5.80 -15.03 8.92
C PRO A 236 -6.63 -15.44 10.15
N GLY A 237 -7.93 -15.12 10.12
CA GLY A 237 -8.85 -15.42 11.22
C GLY A 237 -8.80 -14.42 12.39
N SER A 238 -7.92 -13.41 12.37
CA SER A 238 -7.88 -12.36 13.37
C SER A 238 -8.72 -11.13 13.00
N SER A 239 -9.32 -10.49 14.00
CA SER A 239 -10.00 -9.20 13.86
C SER A 239 -9.20 -8.02 14.41
N ASN A 240 -7.97 -8.26 14.85
CA ASN A 240 -7.15 -7.28 15.55
C ASN A 240 -5.64 -7.44 15.30
N LEU A 241 -5.14 -8.61 14.92
CA LEU A 241 -3.72 -8.80 14.64
C LEU A 241 -3.43 -8.57 13.16
N VAL A 242 -2.45 -7.72 12.88
CA VAL A 242 -1.97 -7.44 11.53
C VAL A 242 -0.44 -7.47 11.49
N ALA A 243 0.10 -7.78 10.32
CA ALA A 243 1.51 -7.65 9.98
C ALA A 243 1.68 -6.41 9.09
N VAL A 244 2.60 -5.52 9.46
CA VAL A 244 2.84 -4.22 8.82
C VAL A 244 4.28 -4.16 8.34
N ILE A 245 4.49 -3.75 7.09
CA ILE A 245 5.83 -3.42 6.60
C ILE A 245 6.16 -1.98 7.02
N GLU A 246 7.25 -1.81 7.77
CA GLU A 246 7.85 -0.50 8.04
C GLU A 246 9.04 -0.24 7.13
N ARG A 247 9.10 0.96 6.55
CA ARG A 247 10.14 1.41 5.62
C ARG A 247 10.77 2.74 6.05
N ASN A 248 11.93 3.04 5.46
CA ASN A 248 12.58 4.34 5.56
C ASN A 248 13.32 4.68 4.26
N GLY A 249 13.65 5.95 4.09
CA GLY A 249 14.57 6.37 3.05
C GLY A 249 16.02 5.96 3.35
N PHE A 250 16.79 5.63 2.32
CA PHE A 250 18.24 5.44 2.44
C PHE A 250 18.94 6.77 2.73
N PRO A 251 19.91 6.82 3.67
CA PRO A 251 20.69 8.03 3.89
C PRO A 251 21.65 8.24 2.71
N ASN A 252 21.40 9.27 1.89
CA ASN A 252 22.30 9.81 0.86
C ASN A 252 23.10 8.76 0.06
N GLY A 253 22.45 8.13 -0.93
CA GLY A 253 23.10 7.27 -1.91
C GLY A 253 22.83 5.79 -1.70
N HIS A 254 22.72 5.07 -2.82
CA HIS A 254 22.35 3.66 -2.96
C HIS A 254 23.40 2.69 -2.40
N LEU A 255 23.67 2.75 -1.11
CA LEU A 255 24.61 1.85 -0.44
C LEU A 255 23.87 0.86 0.45
N PHE A 256 24.39 -0.37 0.47
CA PHE A 256 23.97 -1.48 1.31
C PHE A 256 23.46 -1.00 2.69
N PRO A 257 22.27 -1.43 3.12
CA PRO A 257 21.70 -0.99 4.39
C PRO A 257 22.69 -1.34 5.50
N ALA A 258 23.16 -0.31 6.22
CA ALA A 258 24.00 -0.50 7.38
C ALA A 258 23.22 -1.33 8.43
N PRO A 259 23.89 -2.15 9.26
CA PRO A 259 23.23 -2.92 10.33
C PRO A 259 22.41 -2.04 11.32
N THR A 260 22.67 -0.73 11.31
CA THR A 260 22.01 0.29 12.13
C THR A 260 20.91 1.07 11.39
N MET A 261 20.58 0.69 10.15
CA MET A 261 19.51 1.27 9.32
C MET A 261 18.42 0.20 9.09
N PRO A 262 17.60 -0.11 10.13
CA PRO A 262 16.78 -1.31 10.17
C PRO A 262 15.42 -1.17 9.48
N ALA A 263 15.23 -0.31 8.50
CA ALA A 263 13.89 -0.03 7.99
C ALA A 263 13.63 -0.66 6.62
N ASN A 264 13.37 -1.96 6.72
CA ASN A 264 12.48 -2.71 5.84
C ASN A 264 12.11 -3.96 6.65
N LYS A 265 11.23 -3.75 7.64
CA LYS A 265 10.87 -4.76 8.65
C LYS A 265 9.43 -5.16 8.52
N LEU A 266 9.14 -6.42 8.84
CA LEU A 266 7.78 -6.86 9.11
C LEU A 266 7.54 -6.86 10.62
N CYS A 267 6.53 -6.14 11.05
CA CYS A 267 6.13 -6.05 12.44
C CYS A 267 4.69 -6.52 12.63
N VAL A 268 4.44 -7.28 13.69
CA VAL A 268 3.11 -7.72 14.10
C VAL A 268 2.63 -6.82 15.23
N VAL A 269 1.39 -6.38 15.13
CA VAL A 269 0.74 -5.50 16.12
C VAL A 269 -0.69 -5.95 16.37
N ASP A 270 -1.15 -5.74 17.60
CA ASP A 270 -2.56 -5.85 17.96
C ASP A 270 -3.21 -4.45 17.90
N LEU A 271 -4.15 -4.28 16.98
CA LEU A 271 -4.89 -3.05 16.73
C LEU A 271 -5.79 -2.62 17.90
N THR A 272 -5.94 -3.46 18.93
CA THR A 272 -6.77 -3.18 20.11
C THR A 272 -5.94 -3.00 21.38
N ASP A 273 -4.64 -3.32 21.33
CA ASP A 273 -3.72 -3.18 22.44
C ASP A 273 -3.18 -1.76 22.44
N LEU A 274 -3.90 -0.83 23.07
CA LEU A 274 -3.59 0.62 23.09
C LEU A 274 -3.15 1.09 24.47
N ASN A 275 -2.23 2.05 24.51
CA ASN A 275 -1.94 2.81 25.72
C ASN A 275 -2.94 3.96 25.94
N GLU A 276 -2.74 4.76 26.99
CA GLU A 276 -3.62 5.89 27.35
C GLU A 276 -3.69 6.98 26.28
N ASP A 277 -2.68 7.08 25.42
CA ASP A 277 -2.57 8.06 24.32
C ASP A 277 -3.06 7.47 22.97
N MET A 278 -3.80 6.36 23.01
CA MET A 278 -4.29 5.61 21.83
C MET A 278 -3.18 5.07 20.93
N VAL A 279 -1.96 4.90 21.43
CA VAL A 279 -0.84 4.31 20.68
C VAL A 279 -0.84 2.81 20.87
N MET A 280 -0.75 2.07 19.77
CA MET A 280 -0.63 0.60 19.81
C MET A 280 0.64 0.20 20.55
N PHE A 281 0.50 -0.64 21.57
CA PHE A 281 1.61 -1.14 22.37
C PHE A 281 1.94 -2.60 22.01
N ASN A 282 3.06 -3.10 22.53
CA ASN A 282 3.54 -4.48 22.31
C ASN A 282 3.77 -4.93 20.86
N LYS A 283 3.93 -4.00 19.91
CA LYS A 283 4.37 -4.34 18.54
C LYS A 283 5.67 -5.18 18.57
N LYS A 284 5.73 -6.25 17.77
CA LYS A 284 6.92 -7.11 17.64
C LYS A 284 7.38 -7.19 16.18
N CYS A 285 8.58 -6.72 15.90
CA CYS A 285 9.20 -6.86 14.58
C CYS A 285 9.88 -8.22 14.43
N ILE A 286 9.37 -9.02 13.50
CA ILE A 286 9.67 -10.45 13.34
C ILE A 286 10.60 -10.75 12.16
N LEU A 287 10.74 -9.81 11.21
CA LEU A 287 11.56 -9.96 10.02
C LEU A 287 12.28 -8.67 9.69
N ASN A 288 13.52 -8.78 9.21
CA ASN A 288 14.24 -7.72 8.51
C ASN A 288 14.55 -8.25 7.10
N TYR A 289 14.01 -7.61 6.06
CA TYR A 289 14.18 -8.04 4.67
C TYR A 289 15.63 -7.97 4.17
N HIS A 290 16.49 -7.21 4.86
CA HIS A 290 17.92 -7.16 4.58
C HIS A 290 18.73 -8.21 5.35
N GLN A 291 18.07 -9.03 6.17
CA GLN A 291 18.71 -10.07 6.97
C GLN A 291 17.78 -11.27 7.16
N VAL A 292 17.48 -11.95 6.05
CA VAL A 292 16.69 -13.17 6.05
C VAL A 292 17.62 -14.38 6.20
N SER A 293 17.25 -15.35 7.04
CA SER A 293 18.02 -16.60 7.17
C SER A 293 17.76 -17.48 5.95
N ASP A 294 18.83 -18.02 5.35
CA ASP A 294 18.74 -19.10 4.35
C ASP A 294 19.40 -20.36 4.93
N PRO A 295 18.74 -21.06 5.86
CA PRO A 295 19.33 -22.20 6.56
C PRO A 295 19.61 -23.39 5.64
N TRP A 296 19.06 -23.40 4.43
CA TRP A 296 19.21 -24.50 3.49
C TRP A 296 20.18 -24.21 2.35
N ASP A 297 20.75 -23.00 2.30
CA ASP A 297 21.63 -22.57 1.20
C ASP A 297 20.97 -22.91 -0.12
N VAL A 298 19.74 -22.40 -0.32
CA VAL A 298 18.85 -22.82 -1.40
C VAL A 298 19.49 -22.61 -2.78
N ASP A 299 20.40 -21.64 -2.88
CA ASP A 299 21.18 -21.34 -4.08
C ASP A 299 22.52 -22.08 -4.18
N GLY A 300 22.96 -22.75 -3.11
CA GLY A 300 24.18 -23.55 -3.03
C GLY A 300 25.47 -22.74 -3.07
N ASN A 301 25.43 -21.45 -2.74
CA ASN A 301 26.59 -20.56 -2.81
C ASN A 301 27.45 -20.59 -1.51
N GLY A 302 26.99 -21.29 -0.48
CA GLY A 302 27.63 -21.40 0.83
C GLY A 302 27.31 -20.25 1.80
N ILE A 303 26.36 -19.38 1.45
CA ILE A 303 25.89 -18.23 2.22
C ILE A 303 24.50 -18.53 2.77
N PHE A 304 24.43 -18.78 4.07
CA PHE A 304 23.18 -19.14 4.75
C PHE A 304 22.29 -17.93 5.11
N ARG A 305 22.34 -16.89 4.28
CA ARG A 305 21.60 -15.63 4.47
C ARG A 305 21.23 -15.03 3.14
N TYR A 306 20.00 -14.51 3.07
CA TYR A 306 19.51 -13.70 1.98
C TYR A 306 19.29 -12.27 2.46
N ALA A 307 19.62 -11.30 1.60
CA ALA A 307 19.38 -9.89 1.85
C ALA A 307 18.78 -9.29 0.59
N GLN A 308 17.57 -8.75 0.70
CA GLN A 308 16.98 -8.03 -0.39
C GLN A 308 17.71 -6.72 -0.58
N THR A 309 18.06 -6.41 -1.82
CA THR A 309 18.80 -5.19 -2.15
C THR A 309 17.86 -4.03 -2.49
N GLN A 310 16.64 -4.31 -2.96
CA GLN A 310 15.65 -3.31 -3.35
C GLN A 310 15.27 -2.39 -2.19
N VAL A 311 14.95 -1.14 -2.56
CA VAL A 311 14.72 -0.04 -1.62
C VAL A 311 13.41 -0.22 -0.85
N THR A 312 12.36 -0.70 -1.51
CA THR A 312 11.00 -0.76 -0.96
C THR A 312 10.34 -2.11 -1.23
N ASN A 313 9.93 -2.78 -0.15
CA ASN A 313 8.86 -3.78 -0.23
C ASN A 313 7.55 -3.05 0.02
N GLU A 314 6.59 -3.19 -0.87
CA GLU A 314 5.34 -2.40 -0.88
C GLU A 314 4.10 -3.28 -0.88
N GLN A 315 4.27 -4.58 -0.65
CA GLN A 315 3.13 -5.45 -0.46
C GLN A 315 3.45 -6.55 0.52
N VAL A 316 2.50 -6.90 1.37
CA VAL A 316 2.56 -8.11 2.19
C VAL A 316 1.23 -8.84 2.19
N ILE A 317 1.29 -10.16 2.11
CA ILE A 317 0.15 -11.05 2.34
C ILE A 317 0.61 -12.18 3.25
N VAL A 318 0.00 -12.29 4.43
CA VAL A 318 0.14 -13.48 5.28
C VAL A 318 -0.69 -14.60 4.65
N VAL A 319 -0.03 -15.66 4.20
CA VAL A 319 -0.69 -16.72 3.41
C VAL A 319 -1.11 -17.92 4.25
N ASP A 320 -0.41 -18.18 5.35
CA ASP A 320 -0.74 -19.22 6.33
C ASP A 320 -0.09 -18.93 7.70
N ASP A 321 -0.17 -19.90 8.62
CA ASP A 321 0.38 -19.81 9.98
C ASP A 321 1.90 -19.55 10.04
N TYR A 322 2.64 -19.80 8.96
CA TYR A 322 4.09 -19.78 8.89
C TYR A 322 4.66 -18.81 7.87
N CYS A 323 3.92 -18.47 6.83
CA CYS A 323 4.49 -17.85 5.65
C CYS A 323 3.80 -16.54 5.27
N ILE A 324 4.60 -15.66 4.69
CA ILE A 324 4.16 -14.45 3.99
C ILE A 324 4.60 -14.50 2.54
N VAL A 325 3.90 -13.73 1.70
CA VAL A 325 4.40 -13.25 0.41
C VAL A 325 4.65 -11.75 0.57
N ALA A 326 5.84 -11.28 0.23
CA ALA A 326 6.17 -9.86 0.16
C ALA A 326 6.42 -9.45 -1.29
N GLY A 327 5.78 -8.36 -1.74
CA GLY A 327 5.97 -7.78 -3.06
C GLY A 327 6.90 -6.57 -3.01
N THR A 328 7.58 -6.32 -4.12
CA THR A 328 8.62 -5.30 -4.21
C THR A 328 8.13 -4.16 -5.07
N ASP A 329 8.38 -2.92 -4.65
CA ASP A 329 8.20 -1.77 -5.55
C ASP A 329 9.08 -1.97 -6.77
N THR A 330 8.50 -1.76 -7.94
CA THR A 330 9.25 -1.77 -9.17
C THR A 330 8.87 -0.57 -10.01
N ASN A 331 9.17 0.62 -9.49
CA ASN A 331 9.30 1.91 -10.18
C ASN A 331 10.33 1.90 -11.35
N PHE A 332 10.31 0.85 -12.16
CA PHE A 332 11.17 0.56 -13.30
C PHE A 332 10.48 1.08 -14.57
N PRO A 333 11.18 1.82 -15.46
CA PRO A 333 12.63 2.02 -15.54
C PRO A 333 13.17 3.31 -14.88
N TRP A 334 12.34 4.10 -14.19
CA TRP A 334 12.74 5.41 -13.67
C TRP A 334 13.85 5.34 -12.62
N THR A 335 13.96 4.21 -11.92
CA THR A 335 14.99 3.99 -10.92
C THR A 335 15.96 2.90 -11.39
N ASN A 336 17.09 3.30 -11.98
CA ASN A 336 18.31 2.52 -11.82
C ASN A 336 18.68 2.61 -10.33
N GLN A 337 17.99 1.83 -9.48
CA GLN A 337 17.99 1.95 -7.99
C GLN A 337 19.37 1.80 -7.35
N PHE A 338 20.40 1.48 -8.12
CA PHE A 338 21.79 1.39 -7.68
C PHE A 338 22.76 2.18 -8.57
N ASP A 339 22.25 2.92 -9.56
CA ASP A 339 23.01 3.59 -10.62
C ASP A 339 24.10 2.71 -11.26
N VAL A 340 23.83 1.40 -11.39
CA VAL A 340 24.79 0.45 -11.94
C VAL A 340 24.58 0.32 -13.43
N ASP A 341 25.68 0.21 -14.16
CA ASP A 341 25.63 -0.29 -15.52
C ASP A 341 25.22 -1.78 -15.47
N THR A 342 23.94 -2.03 -15.75
CA THR A 342 23.35 -3.37 -15.72
C THR A 342 24.01 -4.33 -16.72
N THR A 343 24.75 -3.82 -17.70
CA THR A 343 25.52 -4.63 -18.65
C THR A 343 26.87 -5.10 -18.09
N ALA A 344 27.34 -4.48 -17.00
CA ALA A 344 28.63 -4.78 -16.37
C ALA A 344 28.50 -5.64 -15.11
N LEU A 345 27.27 -5.88 -14.62
CA LEU A 345 27.01 -6.72 -13.46
C LEU A 345 26.90 -8.19 -13.87
N PRO A 346 27.82 -9.06 -13.41
CA PRO A 346 27.53 -10.49 -13.40
C PRO A 346 26.21 -10.68 -12.65
N PHE A 347 25.24 -11.33 -13.28
CA PHE A 347 23.92 -11.60 -12.72
C PHE A 347 23.00 -10.38 -12.51
N GLY A 348 23.19 -9.27 -13.24
CA GLY A 348 22.34 -8.07 -13.13
C GLY A 348 20.82 -8.31 -13.25
N GLN A 349 20.41 -9.36 -13.98
CA GLN A 349 19.02 -9.79 -14.09
C GLN A 349 18.40 -10.23 -12.73
N GLU A 350 19.21 -10.79 -11.83
CA GLU A 350 18.76 -11.32 -10.53
C GLU A 350 18.33 -10.20 -9.58
N VAL A 351 18.92 -9.01 -9.75
CA VAL A 351 18.58 -7.79 -8.99
C VAL A 351 17.36 -7.07 -9.58
N THR A 352 17.05 -7.27 -10.87
CA THR A 352 15.97 -6.55 -11.58
C THR A 352 14.62 -7.28 -11.57
N ASP A 353 14.59 -8.59 -11.30
CA ASP A 353 13.44 -9.43 -11.61
C ASP A 353 12.66 -9.99 -10.42
N THR A 354 13.20 -9.87 -9.21
CA THR A 354 12.45 -10.35 -8.03
C THR A 354 11.31 -9.38 -7.75
N ARG A 355 10.10 -9.79 -8.16
CA ARG A 355 8.85 -9.03 -7.96
C ARG A 355 8.15 -9.36 -6.64
N PHE A 356 8.46 -10.53 -6.09
CA PHE A 356 7.87 -11.04 -4.84
C PHE A 356 8.77 -12.11 -4.22
N MET A 357 8.70 -12.26 -2.89
CA MET A 357 9.43 -13.26 -2.09
C MET A 357 8.49 -13.97 -1.09
N ILE A 358 8.68 -15.27 -0.89
CA ILE A 358 8.02 -16.02 0.19
C ILE A 358 9.01 -16.14 1.33
N VAL A 359 8.59 -15.71 2.51
CA VAL A 359 9.35 -15.94 3.75
C VAL A 359 8.52 -16.82 4.65
N CYS A 360 9.10 -17.92 5.08
CA CYS A 360 8.49 -18.85 6.02
C CYS A 360 9.31 -18.92 7.30
N PHE A 361 8.61 -18.95 8.42
CA PHE A 361 9.20 -19.07 9.75
C PHE A 361 9.22 -20.54 10.19
N THR A 362 10.13 -20.88 11.10
CA THR A 362 10.19 -22.22 11.71
C THR A 362 9.05 -22.45 12.69
N GLU A 363 8.62 -21.38 13.35
CA GLU A 363 7.49 -21.33 14.27
C GLU A 363 6.22 -20.83 13.56
N PRO A 364 5.02 -21.27 13.98
CA PRO A 364 3.76 -20.84 13.41
C PRO A 364 3.38 -19.44 13.94
N ILE A 365 4.20 -18.43 13.67
CA ILE A 365 4.08 -17.11 14.30
C ILE A 365 2.78 -16.38 13.94
N PHE A 366 2.10 -16.78 12.86
CA PHE A 366 0.80 -16.23 12.46
C PHE A 366 -0.38 -17.08 12.95
N ASN A 367 -0.13 -18.18 13.67
CA ASN A 367 -1.21 -18.93 14.31
C ASN A 367 -1.72 -18.16 15.54
N LEU A 368 -3.02 -17.92 15.63
CA LEU A 368 -3.63 -17.15 16.73
C LEU A 368 -3.46 -17.77 18.14
N ARG A 369 -3.05 -19.05 18.22
CA ARG A 369 -2.75 -19.73 19.49
C ARG A 369 -1.27 -19.74 19.81
N TYR A 370 -0.42 -19.31 18.88
CA TYR A 370 1.00 -19.15 19.15
C TYR A 370 1.17 -17.86 19.96
N PRO A 371 1.89 -17.90 21.09
CA PRO A 371 2.04 -16.76 21.99
C PRO A 371 3.07 -15.76 21.43
N LEU A 372 2.82 -15.25 20.21
CA LEU A 372 3.71 -14.27 19.61
C LEU A 372 3.68 -12.98 20.43
N MET A 373 2.49 -12.52 20.82
CA MET A 373 2.29 -11.22 21.47
C MET A 373 2.37 -11.27 23.01
N ASP A 374 2.45 -12.46 23.60
CA ASP A 374 2.57 -12.65 25.06
C ASP A 374 3.92 -12.21 25.65
#